data_AF-A0AAU7CUB4-F1
#
_entry.id   AF-A0AAU7CUB4-F1
#
_cell.length_a   1.000
_cell.length_b   1.000
_cell.length_c   1.000
_cell.angle_alpha   90.00
_cell.angle_beta   90.00
_cell.angle_gamma   90.00
#
_symmetry.space_group_name_H-M   'P 1'
#
loop_
_entity.id
_entity.type
_entity.pdbx_description
1 polymer ?
#
loop_
_entity_poly.entity_id
_entity_poly.type
_entity_poly.pdbx_seq_one_letter_code
_entity_poly.pdbx_strand_id
1 'polypeptide(L)'
;MSVAIIPVALENQAAVSKSKVDVPNTRSVVDHRRSTSMRTTFNLPIRTIAFAACAISSVCAKGQSSETDPPKLQRIWTVDERFQSSNVEMRPNFWAAVLWRWLMGTTVLQPGTSPSPDLYHHPHCLRGVSGGVALLVINASSRHQAMDISKASKRYTLSAQQLNSRSAQLNGRVLELQPDDALPAMNGAKAPSGRMTLNAQSITFLGIPEAGNEARSQ
;
A
#
# COMPACT_ATOMS: atom_id res chain seq x y z
N MET A 1 23.77 51.40 28.30
CA MET A 1 24.15 52.29 27.18
C MET A 1 25.48 51.81 26.61
N SER A 2 25.71 51.98 25.31
CA SER A 2 26.80 51.42 24.46
C SER A 2 26.50 50.01 23.92
N VAL A 3 25.86 49.85 22.76
CA VAL A 3 26.28 50.11 21.36
C VAL A 3 27.38 49.15 20.88
N ALA A 4 27.02 48.25 19.97
CA ALA A 4 27.78 47.94 18.76
C ALA A 4 26.88 47.20 17.75
N ILE A 5 26.57 47.89 16.64
CA ILE A 5 26.07 47.32 15.38
C ILE A 5 27.26 47.34 14.40
N ILE A 6 27.11 46.58 13.30
CA ILE A 6 27.78 46.66 11.98
C ILE A 6 28.92 45.61 11.81
N PRO A 7 29.20 45.08 10.59
CA PRO A 7 28.43 44.13 9.77
C PRO A 7 29.35 43.00 9.24
N VAL A 8 28.92 42.22 8.24
CA VAL A 8 29.65 41.95 6.96
C VAL A 8 29.12 40.69 6.30
N ALA A 9 28.80 40.86 5.01
CA ALA A 9 28.39 39.87 4.04
C ALA A 9 29.54 38.93 3.66
N LEU A 10 29.22 37.69 3.26
CA LEU A 10 29.88 37.11 2.10
C LEU A 10 28.95 36.15 1.36
N GLU A 11 28.55 36.64 0.20
CA GLU A 11 28.11 35.92 -0.98
C GLU A 11 28.95 34.65 -1.22
N ASN A 12 28.32 33.51 -1.49
CA ASN A 12 29.01 32.41 -2.14
C ASN A 12 28.15 31.84 -3.26
N GLN A 13 28.37 32.39 -4.44
CA GLN A 13 27.95 31.84 -5.72
C GLN A 13 28.90 30.69 -6.07
N ALA A 14 28.40 29.47 -6.10
CA ALA A 14 29.12 28.32 -6.64
C ALA A 14 28.45 27.87 -7.95
N ALA A 15 29.11 28.29 -9.05
CA ALA A 15 29.25 27.65 -10.35
C ALA A 15 28.19 26.63 -10.81
N VAL A 16 27.37 27.08 -11.76
CA VAL A 16 26.71 26.26 -12.78
C VAL A 16 27.77 25.67 -13.72
N SER A 17 27.92 24.34 -13.74
CA SER A 17 28.65 23.64 -14.80
C SER A 17 27.67 23.09 -15.83
N LYS A 18 27.71 23.64 -17.05
CA LYS A 18 26.94 23.17 -18.21
C LYS A 18 27.75 22.09 -18.93
N SER A 19 27.34 20.83 -18.84
CA SER A 19 27.80 19.78 -19.73
C SER A 19 26.90 19.73 -20.97
N LYS A 20 27.48 20.12 -22.11
CA LYS A 20 26.93 20.04 -23.46
C LYS A 20 26.99 18.58 -23.92
N VAL A 21 25.84 17.96 -24.15
CA VAL A 21 25.74 16.66 -24.84
C VAL A 21 25.25 16.95 -26.26
N ASP A 22 26.11 16.64 -27.23
CA ASP A 22 25.81 16.72 -28.66
C ASP A 22 24.79 15.65 -29.06
N VAL A 23 23.68 16.10 -29.66
CA VAL A 23 22.65 15.26 -30.26
C VAL A 23 22.79 15.34 -31.79
N PRO A 24 23.05 14.24 -32.51
CA PRO A 24 23.00 14.27 -33.96
C PRO A 24 21.54 14.27 -34.45
N ASN A 25 21.26 15.30 -35.25
CA ASN A 25 20.05 15.54 -36.02
C ASN A 25 19.89 14.51 -37.16
N THR A 26 18.79 13.78 -37.19
CA THR A 26 18.35 13.04 -38.39
C THR A 26 17.01 13.58 -38.87
N ARG A 27 17.10 14.25 -40.03
CA ARG A 27 15.99 14.78 -40.82
C ARG A 27 15.05 13.68 -41.28
N SER A 28 13.76 13.99 -41.18
CA SER A 28 12.66 13.33 -41.88
C SER A 28 12.85 13.41 -43.40
N VAL A 29 12.67 12.28 -44.10
CA VAL A 29 12.41 12.23 -45.54
C VAL A 29 11.19 11.35 -45.75
N VAL A 30 10.08 12.00 -46.06
CA VAL A 30 8.91 11.39 -46.71
C VAL A 30 9.22 11.36 -48.20
N ASP A 31 9.17 10.18 -48.83
CA ASP A 31 9.14 10.07 -50.28
C ASP A 31 7.93 9.26 -50.73
N HIS A 32 7.21 9.84 -51.68
CA HIS A 32 6.05 9.30 -52.36
C HIS A 32 6.46 9.05 -53.81
N ARG A 33 6.51 7.79 -54.28
CA ARG A 33 5.92 7.35 -55.56
C ARG A 33 6.28 5.93 -56.01
N ARG A 34 5.28 5.34 -56.67
CA ARG A 34 5.29 4.35 -57.78
C ARG A 34 5.55 2.87 -57.46
N SER A 35 4.44 2.15 -57.29
CA SER A 35 3.93 1.16 -58.25
C SER A 35 4.96 0.47 -59.16
N THR A 36 5.21 -0.81 -58.88
CA THR A 36 5.43 -1.84 -59.91
C THR A 36 4.78 -3.15 -59.48
N SER A 37 3.86 -3.58 -60.33
CA SER A 37 3.17 -4.87 -60.32
C SER A 37 4.16 -6.00 -60.63
N MET A 38 4.22 -7.03 -59.80
CA MET A 38 4.60 -8.38 -60.24
C MET A 38 3.65 -9.40 -59.65
N ARG A 39 2.80 -9.93 -60.53
CA ARG A 39 2.06 -11.17 -60.34
C ARG A 39 3.08 -12.31 -60.32
N THR A 40 3.14 -13.06 -59.24
CA THR A 40 3.76 -14.38 -59.23
C THR A 40 2.83 -15.34 -58.53
N THR A 41 2.08 -16.08 -59.34
CA THR A 41 1.31 -17.26 -58.98
C THR A 41 2.22 -18.32 -58.38
N PHE A 42 2.05 -18.64 -57.10
CA PHE A 42 2.60 -19.85 -56.48
C PHE A 42 1.44 -20.76 -56.09
N ASN A 43 1.30 -21.84 -56.86
CA ASN A 43 0.43 -22.98 -56.58
C ASN A 43 0.98 -23.76 -55.38
N LEU A 44 0.20 -23.92 -54.31
CA LEU A 44 0.46 -24.91 -53.26
C LEU A 44 -0.50 -26.10 -53.43
N PRO A 45 -0.01 -27.34 -53.54
CA PRO A 45 -0.85 -28.52 -53.42
C PRO A 45 -1.23 -28.73 -51.95
N ILE A 46 -2.53 -28.73 -51.70
CA ILE A 46 -3.18 -29.03 -50.43
C ILE A 46 -2.78 -30.46 -50.02
N ARG A 47 -1.89 -30.58 -49.03
CA ARG A 47 -1.70 -31.82 -48.29
C ARG A 47 -2.55 -31.75 -47.03
N THR A 48 -3.63 -32.52 -47.06
CA THR A 48 -4.55 -32.81 -45.97
C THR A 48 -3.77 -33.27 -44.73
N ILE A 49 -3.65 -32.40 -43.73
CA ILE A 49 -3.26 -32.79 -42.37
C ILE A 49 -4.56 -33.23 -41.70
N ALA A 50 -4.71 -34.53 -41.49
CA ALA A 50 -5.76 -35.08 -40.65
C ALA A 50 -5.54 -34.55 -39.22
N PHE A 51 -6.35 -33.58 -38.82
CA PHE A 51 -6.46 -33.14 -37.43
C PHE A 51 -7.05 -34.31 -36.63
N ALA A 52 -6.19 -35.08 -35.97
CA ALA A 52 -6.62 -35.90 -34.85
C ALA A 52 -7.11 -34.94 -33.76
N ALA A 53 -8.43 -34.76 -33.67
CA ALA A 53 -9.09 -34.06 -32.58
C ALA A 53 -8.89 -34.88 -31.29
N CYS A 54 -7.74 -34.72 -30.66
CA CYS A 54 -7.55 -35.14 -29.28
C CYS A 54 -8.36 -34.15 -28.44
N ALA A 55 -9.58 -34.54 -28.07
CA ALA A 55 -10.39 -33.82 -27.11
C ALA A 55 -9.57 -33.71 -25.82
N ILE A 56 -8.99 -32.53 -25.58
CA ILE A 56 -8.42 -32.18 -24.29
C ILE A 56 -9.63 -31.99 -23.38
N SER A 57 -10.10 -33.11 -22.83
CA SER A 57 -11.09 -33.14 -21.77
C SER A 57 -10.57 -32.22 -20.69
N SER A 58 -11.21 -31.06 -20.53
CA SER A 58 -10.97 -30.19 -19.39
C SER A 58 -11.28 -31.03 -18.16
N VAL A 59 -10.25 -31.56 -17.51
CA VAL A 59 -10.37 -32.06 -16.14
C VAL A 59 -10.54 -30.80 -15.30
N CYS A 60 -11.79 -30.33 -15.24
CA CYS A 60 -12.22 -29.38 -14.24
C CYS A 60 -12.00 -30.09 -12.90
N ALA A 61 -10.87 -29.82 -12.26
CA ALA A 61 -10.61 -30.26 -10.90
C ALA A 61 -11.68 -29.60 -10.03
N LYS A 62 -12.78 -30.33 -9.79
CA LYS A 62 -13.76 -29.97 -8.76
C LYS A 62 -12.99 -29.94 -7.45
N GLY A 63 -12.72 -28.73 -6.94
CA GLY A 63 -12.22 -28.56 -5.59
C GLY A 63 -13.15 -29.31 -4.64
N GLN A 64 -12.59 -30.25 -3.87
CA GLN A 64 -13.36 -30.94 -2.84
C GLN A 64 -13.77 -29.90 -1.79
N SER A 65 -15.04 -29.53 -1.82
CA SER A 65 -15.66 -28.78 -0.75
C SER A 65 -16.00 -29.76 0.37
N SER A 66 -15.29 -29.67 1.48
CA SER A 66 -15.69 -30.32 2.72
C SER A 66 -16.71 -29.42 3.41
N GLU A 67 -17.99 -29.65 3.13
CA GLU A 67 -19.07 -29.02 3.86
C GLU A 67 -19.03 -29.54 5.30
N THR A 68 -18.78 -28.63 6.24
CA THR A 68 -18.89 -28.94 7.67
C THR A 68 -20.37 -28.89 8.04
N ASP A 69 -20.85 -29.89 8.78
CA ASP A 69 -22.22 -29.95 9.29
C ASP A 69 -22.16 -29.57 10.78
N PRO A 70 -22.39 -28.29 11.15
CA PRO A 70 -22.18 -27.82 12.52
C PRO A 70 -22.96 -28.62 13.57
N PRO A 71 -24.22 -29.05 13.32
CA PRO A 71 -24.94 -29.98 14.20
C PRO A 71 -24.25 -31.33 14.46
N LYS A 72 -23.42 -31.82 13.54
CA LYS A 72 -22.72 -33.13 13.69
C LYS A 72 -21.34 -33.04 14.31
N LEU A 73 -20.85 -31.84 14.62
CA LEU A 73 -19.55 -31.67 15.27
C LEU A 73 -19.58 -32.27 16.67
N GLN A 74 -18.76 -33.31 16.89
CA GLN A 74 -18.62 -33.95 18.20
C GLN A 74 -17.75 -33.07 19.11
N ARG A 75 -18.10 -32.96 20.39
CA ARG A 75 -17.27 -32.29 21.40
C ARG A 75 -15.97 -33.10 21.59
N ILE A 76 -14.82 -32.53 21.21
CA ILE A 76 -13.51 -33.20 21.34
C ILE A 76 -12.90 -32.98 22.74
N TRP A 77 -13.07 -31.79 23.32
CA TRP A 77 -12.56 -31.42 24.64
C TRP A 77 -13.32 -30.20 25.19
N THR A 78 -13.15 -29.91 26.48
CA THR A 78 -13.65 -28.68 27.14
C THR A 78 -12.45 -27.92 27.69
N VAL A 79 -12.39 -26.61 27.47
CA VAL A 79 -11.34 -25.76 28.05
C VAL A 79 -11.52 -25.73 29.56
N ASP A 80 -10.53 -26.22 30.30
CA ASP A 80 -10.50 -26.08 31.76
C ASP A 80 -10.34 -24.60 32.14
N GLU A 81 -11.04 -24.15 33.18
CA GLU A 81 -10.96 -22.77 33.70
C GLU A 81 -9.51 -22.38 34.04
N ARG A 82 -8.66 -23.32 34.45
CA ARG A 82 -7.23 -23.04 34.71
C ARG A 82 -6.44 -22.61 33.47
N PHE A 83 -6.95 -22.88 32.27
CA PHE A 83 -6.39 -22.43 31.00
C PHE A 83 -7.09 -21.18 30.45
N GLN A 84 -8.13 -20.69 31.13
CA GLN A 84 -8.70 -19.39 30.83
C GLN A 84 -7.81 -18.31 31.45
N SER A 85 -7.04 -17.63 30.60
CA SER A 85 -6.27 -16.46 31.05
C SER A 85 -7.23 -15.31 31.29
N SER A 86 -7.29 -14.82 32.53
CA SER A 86 -8.06 -13.64 32.92
C SER A 86 -7.35 -12.32 32.61
N ASN A 87 -6.13 -12.34 32.07
CA ASN A 87 -5.37 -11.14 31.74
C ASN A 87 -5.47 -10.84 30.25
N VAL A 88 -6.36 -9.91 29.88
CA VAL A 88 -6.56 -9.45 28.51
C VAL A 88 -5.59 -8.29 28.20
N GLU A 89 -4.29 -8.52 28.32
CA GLU A 89 -3.29 -7.56 27.86
C GLU A 89 -3.17 -7.67 26.33
N MET A 90 -3.71 -6.67 25.62
CA MET A 90 -3.71 -6.70 24.15
C MET A 90 -2.33 -6.39 23.61
N ARG A 91 -1.71 -7.42 23.04
CA ARG A 91 -0.41 -7.32 22.35
C ARG A 91 -0.45 -6.25 21.24
N PRO A 92 0.67 -5.61 20.91
CA PRO A 92 0.70 -4.51 19.93
C PRO A 92 0.10 -4.85 18.55
N ASN A 93 0.19 -6.12 18.13
CA ASN A 93 -0.39 -6.59 16.86
C ASN A 93 -1.93 -6.53 16.84
N PHE A 94 -2.60 -6.63 17.99
CA PHE A 94 -4.05 -6.50 18.06
C PHE A 94 -4.51 -5.12 17.58
N TRP A 95 -3.86 -4.05 18.03
CA TRP A 95 -4.24 -2.69 17.69
C TRP A 95 -4.09 -2.40 16.20
N ALA A 96 -3.06 -2.98 15.56
CA ALA A 96 -2.91 -2.93 14.12
C ALA A 96 -4.06 -3.68 13.40
N ALA A 97 -4.49 -4.83 13.91
CA ALA A 97 -5.62 -5.58 13.36
C ALA A 97 -6.95 -4.83 13.49
N VAL A 98 -7.17 -4.13 14.62
CA VAL A 98 -8.36 -3.26 14.81
C VAL A 98 -8.40 -2.15 13.76
N LEU A 99 -7.31 -1.39 13.60
CA LEU A 99 -7.24 -0.33 12.58
C LEU A 99 -7.38 -0.88 11.17
N TRP A 100 -6.76 -2.03 10.88
CA TRP A 100 -6.91 -2.71 9.61
C TRP A 100 -8.38 -3.02 9.33
N ARG A 101 -9.09 -3.64 10.30
CA ARG A 101 -10.51 -3.96 10.16
C ARG A 101 -11.36 -2.71 9.92
N TRP A 102 -11.04 -1.60 10.58
CA TRP A 102 -11.83 -0.36 10.47
C TRP A 102 -11.59 0.37 9.15
N LEU A 103 -10.34 0.42 8.66
CA LEU A 103 -9.98 1.28 7.53
C LEU A 103 -9.86 0.50 6.22
N MET A 104 -9.26 -0.69 6.23
CA MET A 104 -8.85 -1.37 5.00
C MET A 104 -10.04 -2.11 4.39
N GLY A 105 -10.40 -1.73 3.17
CA GLY A 105 -11.35 -2.45 2.31
C GLY A 105 -10.75 -3.72 1.73
N THR A 106 -11.57 -4.51 1.04
CA THR A 106 -11.19 -5.79 0.43
C THR A 106 -10.44 -5.62 -0.89
N THR A 107 -10.64 -4.50 -1.58
CA THR A 107 -9.96 -4.19 -2.85
C THR A 107 -8.56 -3.62 -2.58
N VAL A 108 -7.54 -4.36 -3.01
CA VAL A 108 -6.12 -3.93 -2.98
C VAL A 108 -5.85 -3.02 -4.18
N LEU A 109 -5.12 -1.93 -3.96
CA LEU A 109 -4.70 -1.00 -5.00
C LEU A 109 -3.21 -1.21 -5.33
N GLN A 110 -2.79 -0.74 -6.50
CA GLN A 110 -1.38 -0.80 -6.88
C GLN A 110 -0.56 0.12 -5.96
N PRO A 111 0.46 -0.40 -5.24
CA PRO A 111 1.41 0.46 -4.54
C PRO A 111 2.22 1.24 -5.57
N GLY A 112 2.30 2.56 -5.38
CA GLY A 112 3.26 3.40 -6.11
C GLY A 112 4.70 3.06 -5.73
N THR A 113 5.66 3.66 -6.42
CA THR A 113 7.09 3.45 -6.14
C THR A 113 7.43 3.88 -4.71
N SER A 114 8.11 3.02 -3.97
CA SER A 114 8.62 3.39 -2.66
C SER A 114 9.90 4.23 -2.80
N PRO A 115 10.02 5.37 -2.10
CA PRO A 115 11.23 6.20 -2.12
C PRO A 115 12.40 5.57 -1.34
N SER A 116 12.18 4.49 -0.59
CA SER A 116 13.20 3.84 0.26
C SER A 116 12.91 2.35 0.44
N PRO A 117 13.94 1.49 0.55
CA PRO A 117 13.75 0.06 0.82
C PRO A 117 13.11 -0.23 2.18
N ASP A 118 13.15 0.71 3.13
CA ASP A 118 12.58 0.54 4.47
C ASP A 118 11.16 1.10 4.61
N LEU A 119 10.58 1.60 3.52
CA LEU A 119 9.25 2.17 3.49
C LEU A 119 8.31 1.28 2.69
N TYR A 120 7.33 0.69 3.35
CA TYR A 120 6.37 -0.23 2.74
C TYR A 120 5.00 0.41 2.64
N HIS A 121 4.36 0.28 1.48
CA HIS A 121 3.04 0.84 1.20
C HIS A 121 2.06 -0.28 0.86
N HIS A 122 0.91 -0.28 1.53
CA HIS A 122 -0.19 -1.20 1.25
C HIS A 122 -1.48 -0.39 1.07
N PRO A 123 -1.76 0.08 -0.16
CA PRO A 123 -2.97 0.84 -0.44
C PRO A 123 -4.16 -0.09 -0.73
N HIS A 124 -5.31 0.24 -0.18
CA HIS A 124 -6.59 -0.41 -0.37
C HIS A 124 -7.68 0.64 -0.61
N CYS A 125 -8.84 0.23 -1.12
CA CYS A 125 -10.03 1.06 -1.01
C CYS A 125 -10.35 1.31 0.48
N LEU A 126 -10.78 2.52 0.82
CA LEU A 126 -11.24 2.83 2.17
C LEU A 126 -12.58 2.13 2.41
N ARG A 127 -12.66 1.35 3.49
CA ARG A 127 -13.85 0.56 3.82
C ARG A 127 -15.08 1.47 3.93
N GLY A 128 -16.14 1.14 3.20
CA GLY A 128 -17.43 1.84 3.27
C GLY A 128 -17.43 3.25 2.67
N VAL A 129 -16.37 3.66 1.97
CA VAL A 129 -16.25 4.99 1.36
C VAL A 129 -15.97 4.86 -0.14
N SER A 130 -16.96 5.17 -0.97
CA SER A 130 -16.81 5.14 -2.43
C SER A 130 -15.72 6.12 -2.88
N GLY A 131 -14.74 5.61 -3.61
CA GLY A 131 -13.59 6.37 -4.11
C GLY A 131 -12.62 6.87 -3.04
N GLY A 132 -12.79 6.44 -1.79
CA GLY A 132 -11.82 6.67 -0.73
C GLY A 132 -10.67 5.67 -0.79
N VAL A 133 -9.49 6.07 -0.30
CA VAL A 133 -8.30 5.23 -0.20
C VAL A 133 -7.88 5.09 1.25
N ALA A 134 -7.62 3.86 1.68
CA ALA A 134 -6.91 3.56 2.91
C ALA A 134 -5.47 3.19 2.56
N LEU A 135 -4.49 3.87 3.15
CA LEU A 135 -3.08 3.59 2.93
C LEU A 135 -2.44 3.19 4.26
N LEU A 136 -1.91 1.96 4.32
CA LEU A 136 -1.01 1.54 5.38
C LEU A 136 0.44 1.80 4.94
N VAL A 137 1.19 2.50 5.77
CA VAL A 137 2.61 2.76 5.59
C VAL A 137 3.40 2.21 6.77
N ILE A 138 4.43 1.43 6.50
CA ILE A 138 5.37 0.94 7.53
C ILE A 138 6.71 1.58 7.27
N ASN A 139 7.18 2.40 8.21
CA ASN A 139 8.55 2.88 8.23
C ASN A 139 9.38 1.97 9.14
N ALA A 140 10.13 1.05 8.55
CA ALA A 140 11.00 0.12 9.26
C ALA A 140 12.39 0.72 9.57
N SER A 141 12.70 1.90 9.04
CA SER A 141 13.98 2.58 9.25
C SER A 141 14.08 3.13 10.69
N SER A 142 15.32 3.20 11.20
CA SER A 142 15.66 3.88 12.45
C SER A 142 15.58 5.41 12.35
N ARG A 143 15.30 5.95 11.16
CA ARG A 143 15.18 7.39 10.89
C ARG A 143 13.75 7.75 10.48
N HIS A 144 13.38 8.99 10.78
CA HIS A 144 12.18 9.59 10.19
C HIS A 144 12.28 9.61 8.67
N GLN A 145 11.15 9.36 8.02
CA GLN A 145 11.02 9.44 6.57
C GLN A 145 9.91 10.43 6.23
N ALA A 146 9.80 10.81 4.96
CA ALA A 146 8.78 11.74 4.50
C ALA A 146 8.10 11.19 3.25
N MET A 147 6.82 11.51 3.12
CA MET A 147 6.00 11.16 1.95
C MET A 147 5.05 12.31 1.65
N ASP A 148 4.84 12.60 0.37
CA ASP A 148 3.86 13.59 -0.06
C ASP A 148 2.49 12.92 -0.22
N ILE A 149 1.47 13.47 0.45
CA ILE A 149 0.09 13.00 0.37
C ILE A 149 -0.74 14.09 -0.33
N SER A 150 -1.30 13.78 -1.50
CA SER A 150 -1.95 14.78 -2.36
C SER A 150 -3.28 15.32 -1.81
N LYS A 151 -3.91 14.62 -0.87
CA LYS A 151 -5.24 14.94 -0.32
C LYS A 151 -5.21 14.96 1.20
N ALA A 152 -6.12 15.73 1.80
CA ALA A 152 -6.31 15.70 3.24
C ALA A 152 -6.74 14.30 3.69
N SER A 153 -6.34 13.92 4.91
CA SER A 153 -6.52 12.57 5.43
C SER A 153 -6.77 12.57 6.94
N LYS A 154 -7.20 11.42 7.47
CA LYS A 154 -7.12 11.08 8.89
C LYS A 154 -5.96 10.12 9.11
N ARG A 155 -5.04 10.48 10.00
CA ARG A 155 -3.83 9.72 10.34
C ARG A 155 -3.99 8.94 11.64
N TYR A 156 -3.54 7.70 11.62
CA TYR A 156 -3.49 6.79 12.75
C TYR A 156 -2.09 6.17 12.80
N THR A 157 -1.21 6.76 13.61
CA THR A 157 0.16 6.25 13.77
C THR A 157 0.24 5.38 15.00
N LEU A 158 0.55 4.11 14.79
CA LEU A 158 0.95 3.17 15.83
C LEU A 158 2.45 3.24 16.06
N SER A 159 2.84 3.38 17.32
CA SER A 159 4.23 3.39 17.77
C SER A 159 4.35 2.73 19.15
N ALA A 160 5.58 2.58 19.63
CA ALA A 160 5.87 2.13 20.99
C ALA A 160 7.07 2.91 21.54
N GLN A 161 7.26 2.90 22.87
CA GLN A 161 8.46 3.48 23.48
C GLN A 161 9.73 2.75 23.05
N GLN A 162 9.63 1.43 22.87
CA GLN A 162 10.69 0.53 22.41
C GLN A 162 10.06 -0.57 21.55
N LEU A 163 10.80 -1.12 20.58
CA LEU A 163 10.31 -2.15 19.66
C LEU A 163 9.83 -3.44 20.33
N ASN A 164 10.37 -3.76 21.51
CA ASN A 164 10.01 -4.93 22.31
C ASN A 164 8.94 -4.63 23.38
N SER A 165 8.37 -3.43 23.40
CA SER A 165 7.31 -3.07 24.34
C SER A 165 6.07 -3.94 24.12
N ARG A 166 5.38 -4.26 25.21
CA ARG A 166 4.06 -4.91 25.17
C ARG A 166 2.92 -3.92 24.97
N SER A 167 3.17 -2.63 25.18
CA SER A 167 2.20 -1.56 25.01
C SER A 167 2.36 -0.90 23.64
N ALA A 168 1.25 -0.53 23.02
CA ALA A 168 1.23 0.29 21.81
C ALA A 168 0.69 1.68 22.11
N GLN A 169 1.03 2.65 21.26
CA GLN A 169 0.48 4.00 21.28
C GLN A 169 -0.20 4.31 19.96
N LEU A 170 -1.35 4.98 20.01
CA LEU A 170 -1.98 5.61 18.86
C LEU A 170 -1.78 7.12 18.91
N ASN A 171 -1.15 7.68 17.88
CA ASN A 171 -0.88 9.11 17.77
C ASN A 171 -0.20 9.68 19.04
N GLY A 172 0.68 8.89 19.66
CA GLY A 172 1.41 9.24 20.89
C GLY A 172 0.68 8.96 22.21
N ARG A 173 -0.55 8.40 22.19
CA ARG A 173 -1.30 8.03 23.39
C ARG A 173 -1.31 6.52 23.57
N VAL A 174 -0.98 6.03 24.77
CA VAL A 174 -1.01 4.59 25.09
C VAL A 174 -2.42 4.03 24.86
N LEU A 175 -2.49 2.88 24.22
CA LEU A 175 -3.74 2.14 24.00
C LEU A 175 -3.90 1.07 25.08
N GLU A 176 -5.03 1.14 25.77
CA GLU A 176 -5.48 0.16 26.75
C GLU A 176 -6.96 -0.09 26.54
N LEU A 177 -7.40 -1.31 26.84
CA LEU A 177 -8.83 -1.58 26.92
C LEU A 177 -9.44 -0.73 28.03
N GLN A 178 -10.66 -0.26 27.78
CA GLN A 178 -11.49 0.39 28.79
C GLN A 178 -12.10 -0.70 29.70
N PRO A 179 -12.75 -0.31 30.81
CA PRO A 179 -13.54 -1.25 31.60
C PRO A 179 -14.47 -2.11 30.72
N ASP A 180 -14.73 -3.34 31.16
CA ASP A 180 -15.54 -4.35 30.44
C ASP A 180 -14.96 -4.77 29.08
N ASP A 181 -13.63 -4.77 28.94
CA ASP A 181 -12.89 -5.13 27.72
C ASP A 181 -13.27 -4.30 26.48
N ALA A 182 -13.83 -3.09 26.70
CA ALA A 182 -14.26 -2.23 25.62
C ALA A 182 -13.06 -1.59 24.90
N LEU A 183 -13.17 -1.45 23.57
CA LEU A 183 -12.15 -0.77 22.79
C LEU A 183 -12.08 0.73 23.18
N PRO A 184 -10.88 1.30 23.37
CA PRO A 184 -10.72 2.73 23.51
C PRO A 184 -11.16 3.44 22.22
N ALA A 185 -11.42 4.73 22.31
CA ALA A 185 -11.68 5.54 21.12
C ALA A 185 -10.44 5.57 20.21
N MET A 186 -10.48 4.90 19.06
CA MET A 186 -9.40 4.94 18.08
C MET A 186 -9.54 6.20 17.21
N ASN A 187 -9.21 7.36 17.77
CA ASN A 187 -9.35 8.64 17.09
C ASN A 187 -8.16 8.92 16.16
N GLY A 188 -8.48 9.24 14.90
CA GLY A 188 -7.50 9.71 13.92
C GLY A 188 -7.16 11.18 14.11
N ALA A 189 -5.91 11.54 13.90
CA ALA A 189 -5.48 12.93 13.82
C ALA A 189 -5.77 13.49 12.41
N LYS A 190 -6.27 14.72 12.32
CA LYS A 190 -6.40 15.40 11.02
C LYS A 190 -5.00 15.61 10.43
N ALA A 191 -4.84 15.30 9.15
CA ALA A 191 -3.61 15.51 8.42
C ALA A 191 -3.92 16.24 7.10
N PRO A 192 -3.35 17.44 6.89
CA PRO A 192 -3.52 18.16 5.63
C PRO A 192 -2.82 17.43 4.47
N SER A 193 -3.16 17.82 3.24
CA SER A 193 -2.36 17.45 2.07
C SER A 193 -0.97 18.09 2.13
N GLY A 194 -0.01 17.46 1.46
CA GLY A 194 1.37 17.90 1.38
C GLY A 194 2.33 16.90 2.01
N ARG A 195 3.53 17.40 2.35
CA ARG A 195 4.59 16.58 2.92
C ARG A 195 4.25 16.14 4.34
N MET A 196 4.19 14.84 4.55
CA MET A 196 3.97 14.21 5.85
C MET A 196 5.26 13.54 6.34
N THR A 197 5.65 13.83 7.58
CA THR A 197 6.71 13.09 8.27
C THR A 197 6.15 11.81 8.87
N LEU A 198 6.85 10.70 8.64
CA LEU A 198 6.58 9.38 9.17
C LEU A 198 7.61 9.07 10.26
N ASN A 199 7.15 8.68 11.44
CA ASN A 199 8.04 8.38 12.55
C ASN A 199 8.93 7.18 12.23
N ALA A 200 10.17 7.19 12.72
CA ALA A 200 11.04 6.01 12.69
C ALA A 200 10.32 4.82 13.33
N GLN A 201 10.55 3.61 12.81
CA GLN A 201 10.05 2.36 13.41
C GLN A 201 8.55 2.41 13.78
N SER A 202 7.72 2.86 12.84
CA SER A 202 6.29 3.09 13.07
C SER A 202 5.41 2.53 11.97
N ILE A 203 4.13 2.35 12.30
CA ILE A 203 3.09 1.94 11.37
C ILE A 203 2.07 3.07 11.30
N THR A 204 1.76 3.58 10.12
CA THR A 204 0.80 4.68 9.93
C THR A 204 -0.29 4.27 8.97
N PHE A 205 -1.54 4.31 9.42
CA PHE A 205 -2.70 4.24 8.54
C PHE A 205 -3.18 5.64 8.19
N LEU A 206 -3.58 5.83 6.93
CA LEU A 206 -4.20 7.04 6.42
C LEU A 206 -5.55 6.69 5.81
N GLY A 207 -6.62 7.30 6.32
CA GLY A 207 -7.93 7.32 5.66
C GLY A 207 -8.05 8.58 4.81
N ILE A 208 -8.18 8.41 3.49
CA ILE A 208 -8.26 9.50 2.51
C ILE A 208 -9.64 9.41 1.83
N PRO A 209 -10.70 10.00 2.42
CA PRO A 209 -12.07 9.82 1.91
C PRO A 209 -12.28 10.49 0.55
N GLU A 210 -11.64 11.64 0.30
CA GLU A 210 -11.76 12.41 -0.94
C GLU A 210 -10.62 12.11 -1.93
N ALA A 211 -10.18 10.84 -1.98
CA ALA A 211 -9.13 10.42 -2.89
C ALA A 211 -9.56 10.45 -4.36
N GLY A 212 -10.85 10.26 -4.64
CA GLY A 212 -11.38 10.23 -6.01
C GLY A 212 -10.90 9.02 -6.80
N ASN A 213 -10.70 7.88 -6.14
CA ASN A 213 -10.28 6.65 -6.80
C ASN A 213 -11.47 6.00 -7.52
N GLU A 214 -11.27 5.53 -8.75
CA GLU A 214 -12.34 4.90 -9.54
C GLU A 214 -12.65 3.46 -9.10
N ALA A 215 -11.74 2.80 -8.39
CA ALA A 215 -11.98 1.47 -7.84
C ALA A 215 -12.97 1.53 -6.69
N ARG A 216 -13.89 0.56 -6.63
CA ARG A 216 -14.90 0.48 -5.55
C ARG A 216 -14.51 -0.55 -4.51
N SER A 217 -14.76 -0.24 -3.24
CA SER A 217 -14.85 -1.25 -2.19
C SER A 217 -16.17 -2.00 -2.35
N GLN A 218 -16.13 -3.33 -2.38
CA GLN A 218 -17.34 -4.15 -2.23
C GLN A 218 -17.89 -4.06 -0.80
#